data_AF-A0A0R3TI17-F1
#
_entry.id   AF-A0A0R3TI17-F1
#
_cell.length_a   1.000
_cell.length_b   1.000
_cell.length_c   1.000
_cell.angle_alpha   90.00
_cell.angle_beta   90.00
_cell.angle_gamma   90.00
#
_symmetry.space_group_name_H-M   'P 1'
#
loop_
_entity.id
_entity.type
_entity.pdbx_description
1 polymer ?
#
loop_
_entity_poly.entity_id
_entity_poly.type
_entity_poly.pdbx_seq_one_letter_code
_entity_poly.pdbx_strand_id
1 'polypeptide(L)'
;MHGYDNEFPEMNPFMVASGPDIEQFTERQSFFQIDFYPLVCALLKLDKPNRIDGKIDRVLRFMKNPPSEEFLTQFRKYADGTFQP
;
A
#
# COMPACT_ATOMS: atom_id res chain seq x y z
N MET A 1 -9.94 -15.83 -20.59
CA MET A 1 -10.58 -16.39 -19.38
C MET A 1 -9.73 -15.96 -18.19
N HIS A 2 -10.30 -15.71 -17.01
CA HIS A 2 -9.58 -15.16 -15.84
C HIS A 2 -9.77 -16.05 -14.60
N GLY A 3 -9.03 -15.77 -13.52
CA GLY A 3 -9.14 -16.49 -12.24
C GLY A 3 -8.17 -17.67 -12.09
N TYR A 4 -7.18 -17.76 -12.99
CA TYR A 4 -6.02 -18.64 -12.84
C TYR A 4 -5.02 -18.05 -11.84
N ASP A 5 -3.90 -18.76 -11.64
CA ASP A 5 -2.81 -18.33 -10.77
C ASP A 5 -2.35 -16.89 -11.12
N ASN A 6 -2.13 -16.06 -10.09
CA ASN A 6 -1.71 -14.68 -10.24
C ASN A 6 -0.24 -14.56 -10.65
N GLU A 7 0.53 -15.65 -10.65
CA GLU A 7 1.87 -15.67 -11.26
C GLU A 7 1.82 -15.58 -12.79
N PHE A 8 0.70 -15.93 -13.43
CA PHE A 8 0.56 -15.83 -14.88
C PHE A 8 0.47 -14.36 -15.32
N PRO A 9 1.33 -13.89 -16.26
CA PRO A 9 1.33 -12.49 -16.70
C PRO A 9 -0.01 -11.99 -17.24
N GLU A 10 -0.82 -12.88 -17.84
CA GLU A 10 -2.15 -12.58 -18.36
C GLU A 10 -3.15 -12.21 -17.24
N MET A 11 -2.89 -12.65 -16.00
CA MET A 11 -3.72 -12.38 -14.83
C MET A 11 -3.29 -11.11 -14.09
N ASN A 12 -2.17 -10.47 -14.48
CA ASN A 12 -1.66 -9.29 -13.81
C ASN A 12 -2.41 -8.03 -14.26
N PRO A 13 -3.12 -7.32 -13.35
CA PRO A 13 -3.70 -6.03 -13.66
C PRO A 13 -2.61 -4.96 -13.78
N PHE A 14 -2.95 -3.82 -14.38
CA PHE A 14 -2.11 -2.62 -14.34
C PHE A 14 -2.72 -1.55 -13.43
N MET A 15 -1.86 -0.70 -12.87
CA MET A 15 -2.24 0.44 -12.05
C MET A 15 -1.47 1.67 -12.52
N VAL A 16 -2.15 2.81 -12.59
CA VAL A 16 -1.54 4.12 -12.86
C VAL A 16 -1.96 5.06 -11.74
N ALA A 17 -1.00 5.76 -11.16
CA ALA A 17 -1.25 6.75 -10.12
C ALA A 17 -0.47 8.03 -10.45
N SER A 18 -1.10 9.17 -10.21
CA SER A 18 -0.47 10.49 -10.35
C SER A 18 -1.05 11.42 -9.30
N GLY A 19 -0.19 12.22 -8.69
CA GLY A 19 -0.58 13.13 -7.63
C GLY A 19 0.61 13.86 -7.02
N PRO A 20 0.34 14.90 -6.21
CA PRO A 20 1.39 15.70 -5.59
C PRO A 20 2.30 14.86 -4.69
N ASP A 21 1.74 13.88 -3.96
CA ASP A 21 2.47 13.01 -3.02
C ASP A 21 2.85 11.64 -3.60
N ILE A 22 2.57 11.38 -4.89
CA ILE A 22 2.95 10.13 -5.57
C ILE A 22 4.32 10.28 -6.23
N GLU A 23 5.22 9.36 -5.91
CA GLU A 23 6.56 9.27 -6.50
C GLU A 23 6.47 8.99 -8.00
N GLN A 24 7.34 9.64 -8.79
CA GLN A 24 7.33 9.52 -10.25
C GLN A 24 8.44 8.56 -10.68
N PHE A 25 8.06 7.46 -11.32
CA PHE A 25 8.99 6.47 -11.83
C PHE A 25 9.09 6.56 -13.35
N THR A 26 10.30 6.43 -13.87
CA THR A 26 10.56 6.30 -15.31
C THR A 26 10.26 4.88 -15.82
N GLU A 27 10.32 3.88 -14.93
CA GLU A 27 10.11 2.47 -15.23
C GLU A 27 8.85 1.92 -14.57
N ARG A 28 8.33 0.80 -15.10
CA ARG A 28 7.23 0.07 -14.48
C ARG A 28 7.66 -0.50 -13.13
N GLN A 29 6.84 -0.27 -12.12
CA GLN A 29 7.05 -0.81 -10.78
C GLN A 29 6.19 -2.04 -10.52
N SER A 30 6.69 -2.94 -9.68
CA SER A 30 5.89 -4.04 -9.14
C SER A 30 5.15 -3.58 -7.89
N PHE A 31 3.89 -4.01 -7.76
CA PHE A 31 3.01 -3.63 -6.66
C PHE A 31 2.13 -4.82 -6.26
N PHE A 32 2.01 -5.11 -4.96
CA PHE A 32 1.07 -6.11 -4.47
C PHE A 32 -0.29 -5.45 -4.25
N GLN A 33 -1.34 -5.92 -4.92
CA GLN A 33 -2.67 -5.31 -4.85
C GLN A 33 -3.21 -5.18 -3.41
N ILE A 34 -2.89 -6.13 -2.52
CA ILE A 34 -3.27 -6.09 -1.10
C ILE A 34 -2.67 -4.88 -0.34
N ASP A 35 -1.58 -4.30 -0.85
CA ASP A 35 -0.95 -3.12 -0.26
C ASP A 35 -1.62 -1.81 -0.76
N PHE A 36 -2.64 -1.86 -1.62
CA PHE A 36 -3.35 -0.66 -2.08
C PHE A 36 -4.06 0.07 -0.94
N TYR A 37 -4.71 -0.66 -0.04
CA TYR A 37 -5.38 -0.08 1.11
C TYR A 37 -4.44 0.68 2.06
N PRO A 38 -3.30 0.12 2.53
CA PRO A 38 -2.37 0.88 3.36
C PRO A 38 -1.76 2.10 2.64
N LEU A 39 -1.55 2.05 1.32
CA LEU A 39 -1.13 3.24 0.55
C LEU A 39 -2.18 4.36 0.62
N VAL A 40 -3.46 4.04 0.41
CA VAL A 40 -4.56 5.02 0.50
C VAL A 40 -4.66 5.58 1.92
N CYS A 41 -4.56 4.74 2.95
CA CYS A 41 -4.55 5.20 4.33
C CYS A 41 -3.41 6.18 4.61
N ALA A 42 -2.19 5.88 4.14
CA ALA A 42 -1.03 6.76 4.31
C ALA A 42 -1.23 8.11 3.61
N LEU A 43 -1.74 8.11 2.37
CA LEU A 43 -2.04 9.34 1.62
C LEU A 43 -3.10 10.21 2.31
N LEU A 44 -4.10 9.58 2.94
CA LEU A 44 -5.18 10.26 3.68
C LEU A 44 -4.82 10.54 5.15
N LYS A 45 -3.62 10.19 5.60
CA LYS A 45 -3.16 10.33 6.99
C LYS A 45 -4.06 9.59 8.00
N LEU A 46 -4.49 8.38 7.64
CA LEU A 46 -5.27 7.47 8.49
C LEU A 46 -4.34 6.41 9.10
N ASP A 47 -4.04 6.54 10.39
CA ASP A 47 -3.04 5.73 11.13
C ASP A 47 -3.65 4.56 11.92
N LYS A 48 -4.96 4.34 11.80
CA LYS A 48 -5.72 3.30 12.51
C LYS A 48 -6.51 2.43 11.54
N PRO A 49 -5.82 1.63 10.71
CA PRO A 49 -6.49 0.67 9.83
C PRO A 49 -7.21 -0.41 10.67
N ASN A 50 -8.11 -1.16 10.03
CA ASN A 50 -8.49 -2.47 10.58
C ASN A 50 -7.32 -3.46 10.46
N ARG A 51 -7.51 -4.67 10.99
CA ARG A 51 -6.59 -5.78 10.71
C ARG A 51 -6.55 -6.07 9.21
N ILE A 52 -5.36 -6.05 8.62
CA ILE A 52 -5.14 -6.21 7.17
C ILE A 52 -3.87 -7.02 6.88
N ASP A 53 -3.82 -7.69 5.73
CA ASP A 53 -2.62 -8.42 5.28
C ASP A 53 -1.62 -7.54 4.52
N GLY A 54 -2.06 -6.36 4.09
CA GLY A 54 -1.23 -5.38 3.38
C GLY A 54 -0.18 -4.76 4.30
N LYS A 55 1.01 -4.50 3.77
CA LYS A 55 2.15 -3.96 4.52
C LYS A 55 2.46 -2.54 4.11
N ILE A 56 2.34 -1.61 5.06
CA ILE A 56 2.63 -0.20 4.82
C ILE A 56 4.09 0.04 4.38
N ASP A 57 5.03 -0.77 4.88
CA ASP A 57 6.45 -0.64 4.55
C ASP A 57 6.74 -0.84 3.06
N ARG A 58 5.96 -1.69 2.38
CA ARG A 58 6.13 -1.96 0.95
C ARG A 58 5.70 -0.78 0.08
N VAL A 59 4.85 0.12 0.61
CA VAL A 59 4.27 1.22 -0.19
C VAL A 59 4.95 2.57 0.02
N LEU A 60 5.78 2.73 1.05
CA LEU A 60 6.47 3.99 1.34
C LEU A 60 7.27 4.51 0.15
N ARG A 61 7.89 3.59 -0.60
CA ARG A 61 8.65 3.94 -1.81
C ARG A 61 7.83 4.63 -2.91
N PHE A 62 6.51 4.48 -2.91
CA PHE A 62 5.61 5.11 -3.90
C PHE A 62 5.15 6.50 -3.47
N MET A 63 5.58 6.99 -2.31
CA MET A 63 5.21 8.28 -1.75
C MET A 63 6.42 9.22 -1.76
N LYS A 64 6.23 10.46 -2.25
CA LYS A 64 7.27 11.51 -2.15
C LYS A 64 7.52 11.94 -0.72
N ASN A 65 6.44 12.02 0.06
CA ASN A 65 6.43 12.45 1.45
C ASN A 65 5.90 11.30 2.31
N PRO A 66 6.74 10.33 2.72
CA PRO A 66 6.31 9.23 3.56
C PRO A 66 5.85 9.74 4.95
N PRO A 67 4.90 9.06 5.61
CA PRO A 67 4.49 9.38 6.98
C PRO A 67 5.63 9.28 8.00
N SER A 68 5.47 9.90 9.16
CA SER A 68 6.47 9.85 10.24
C SER A 68 6.56 8.46 10.90
N GLU A 69 7.66 8.19 11.61
CA GLU A 69 7.82 6.90 12.30
C GLU A 69 6.77 6.66 13.40
N GLU A 70 6.25 7.72 14.02
CA GLU A 70 5.15 7.60 14.98
C GLU A 70 3.89 7.09 14.30
N PHE A 71 3.55 7.64 13.13
CA PHE A 71 2.44 7.17 12.29
C PHE A 71 2.64 5.70 11.92
N LEU A 72 3.82 5.35 11.40
CA LEU A 72 4.11 3.98 10.93
C LEU A 72 4.04 2.97 12.07
N THR A 73 4.56 3.32 13.24
CA THR A 73 4.51 2.47 14.44
C THR A 73 3.07 2.22 14.87
N GLN A 74 2.22 3.25 14.87
CA GLN A 74 0.80 3.07 15.21
C GLN A 74 0.06 2.27 14.14
N PHE A 75 0.30 2.57 12.85
CA PHE A 75 -0.33 1.86 11.75
C PHE A 75 -0.05 0.36 11.81
N ARG A 76 1.21 -0.04 12.00
CA ARG A 76 1.62 -1.46 12.12
C ARG A 76 0.87 -2.16 13.26
N LYS A 77 0.79 -1.52 14.43
CA LYS A 77 0.07 -2.03 15.60
C LYS A 77 -1.41 -2.35 15.30
N TYR A 78 -2.10 -1.44 14.61
CA TYR A 78 -3.50 -1.65 14.21
C TYR A 78 -3.64 -2.71 13.09
N ALA A 79 -2.77 -2.66 12.08
CA ALA A 79 -2.78 -3.59 10.96
C ALA A 79 -2.56 -5.06 11.40
N ASP A 80 -1.68 -5.27 12.38
CA ASP A 80 -1.42 -6.59 12.99
C ASP A 80 -2.58 -7.07 13.89
N GLY A 81 -3.57 -6.21 14.16
CA GLY A 81 -4.68 -6.50 15.06
C GLY A 81 -4.31 -6.52 16.54
N THR A 82 -3.14 -5.99 16.90
CA THR A 82 -2.73 -5.86 18.32
C THR A 82 -3.54 -4.78 19.05
N PHE A 83 -4.11 -3.84 18.29
CA PHE A 83 -5.09 -2.87 18.77
C PHE A 83 -6.38 -3.02 17.96
N GLN A 84 -7.52 -2.86 18.63
CA GLN A 84 -8.82 -2.72 17.98
C GLN A 84 -9.31 -1.28 18.16
N PRO A 85 -10.04 -0.73 17.17
CA PRO A 85 -10.61 0.62 17.25
C PRO A 85 -11.61 0.79 18.40
#